data_AF-A0A8S3ZPZ3-F1
#
_entry.id   AF-A0A8S3ZPZ3-F1
#
_cell.length_a   1.000
_cell.length_b   1.000
_cell.length_c   1.000
_cell.angle_alpha   90.00
_cell.angle_beta   90.00
_cell.angle_gamma   90.00
#
_symmetry.space_group_name_H-M   'P 1'
#
loop_
_entity.id
_entity.type
_entity.pdbx_description
1 polymer ?
#
loop_
_entity_poly.entity_id
_entity_poly.type
_entity_poly.pdbx_seq_one_letter_code
_entity_poly.pdbx_strand_id
1 'polypeptide(L)' 'RCIDFIRVYLNLERPEVNEHSQHDMEFCGDYSTIQNTIYSSGRSLILEFHSEYRHGRAGNYSGFKGVFHFLDK' A
#
# COMPACT_ATOMS: atom_id res chain seq x y z
N ARG A 1 -2.37 -3.33 15.12
CA ARG A 1 -2.65 -3.85 13.76
C ARG A 1 -3.91 -3.16 13.26
N CYS A 2 -3.87 -2.59 12.07
CA CYS A 2 -4.98 -1.81 11.52
C CYS A 2 -6.01 -2.71 10.83
N ILE A 3 -7.25 -2.23 10.77
CA ILE A 3 -8.34 -2.89 10.04
C ILE A 3 -8.24 -2.57 8.54
N ASP A 4 -8.07 -1.28 8.24
CA ASP A 4 -7.84 -0.79 6.88
C ASP A 4 -6.35 -0.48 6.73
N PHE A 5 -5.73 -1.00 5.68
CA PHE A 5 -4.30 -0.87 5.43
C PHE A 5 -3.94 -1.08 3.97
N ILE A 6 -2.74 -0.67 3.58
CA ILE A 6 -2.16 -0.89 2.27
C ILE A 6 -0.94 -1.77 2.45
N ARG A 7 -0.88 -2.91 1.76
CA ARG A 7 0.36 -3.67 1.59
C ARG A 7 1.11 -3.16 0.39
N VAL A 8 2.43 -3.08 0.53
CA VAL A 8 3.34 -2.63 -0.51
C VAL A 8 4.27 -3.76 -0.89
N TYR A 9 4.40 -3.99 -2.19
CA TYR A 9 5.30 -4.98 -2.77
C TYR A 9 6.27 -4.25 -3.71
N LEU A 10 7.54 -4.25 -3.36
CA LEU A 10 8.65 -3.56 -4.04
C LEU A 10 9.61 -4.52 -4.74
N ASN A 11 9.72 -5.75 -4.23
CA ASN A 11 10.76 -6.70 -4.60
C ASN A 11 10.18 -7.99 -5.21
N LEU A 12 9.31 -7.84 -6.20
CA LEU A 12 8.69 -8.97 -6.88
C LEU A 12 9.44 -9.33 -8.17
N GLU A 13 9.77 -10.61 -8.33
CA GLU A 13 10.34 -11.15 -9.57
C GLU A 13 9.34 -11.05 -10.73
N ARG A 14 8.05 -11.24 -10.42
CA ARG A 14 6.93 -11.12 -11.35
C ARG A 14 5.77 -10.33 -10.71
N PRO A 15 4.97 -9.58 -11.48
CA PRO A 15 4.00 -8.62 -10.92
C PRO A 15 2.77 -9.24 -10.26
N GLU A 16 2.56 -10.56 -10.36
CA GLU A 16 1.39 -11.23 -9.80
C GLU A 16 1.49 -11.35 -8.27
N VAL A 17 0.44 -10.92 -7.57
CA VAL A 17 0.32 -11.01 -6.10
C VAL A 17 -0.82 -11.96 -5.75
N ASN A 18 -0.61 -12.79 -4.72
CA ASN A 18 -1.60 -13.69 -4.15
C ASN A 18 -1.50 -13.73 -2.61
N GLU A 19 -2.31 -14.57 -1.97
CA GLU A 19 -2.39 -14.72 -0.52
C GLU A 19 -1.10 -15.22 0.14
N HIS A 20 -0.19 -15.82 -0.63
CA HIS A 20 1.11 -16.32 -0.18
C HIS A 20 2.25 -15.33 -0.47
N SER A 21 2.00 -14.26 -1.22
CA SER A 21 3.00 -13.23 -1.50
C SER A 21 3.38 -12.46 -0.23
N GLN A 22 4.67 -12.38 0.05
CA GLN A 22 5.20 -11.58 1.14
C GLN A 22 5.23 -10.10 0.75
N HIS A 23 4.66 -9.23 1.58
CA HIS A 23 4.73 -7.78 1.41
C HIS A 23 5.98 -7.20 2.09
N ASP A 24 6.50 -6.10 1.56
CA ASP A 24 7.67 -5.40 2.09
C ASP A 24 7.28 -4.42 3.21
N MET A 25 6.13 -3.74 3.07
CA MET A 25 5.64 -2.74 4.01
C MET A 25 4.12 -2.78 4.14
N GLU A 26 3.61 -2.30 5.26
CA GLU A 26 2.18 -2.08 5.51
C GLU A 26 1.96 -0.64 5.99
N PHE A 27 1.06 0.09 5.33
CA PHE A 27 0.67 1.45 5.72
C PHE A 27 -0.75 1.48 6.24
N CYS A 28 -0.95 2.16 7.36
CA CYS A 28 -2.27 2.49 7.90
C CYS A 28 -2.18 3.67 8.85
N GLY A 29 -3.31 4.29 9.17
CA GLY A 29 -3.37 5.42 10.09
C GLY A 29 -3.28 6.76 9.37
N ASP A 30 -2.48 7.68 9.90
CA ASP A 30 -2.41 9.07 9.45
C ASP A 30 -1.10 9.40 8.73
N TYR A 31 -1.02 10.59 8.12
CA TYR A 31 0.15 11.00 7.35
C TYR A 31 1.43 11.16 8.20
N SER A 32 1.28 11.33 9.52
CA SER A 32 2.43 11.50 10.44
C SER A 32 3.20 10.20 10.66
N THR A 33 2.58 9.06 10.35
CA THR A 33 3.09 7.71 10.62
C THR A 33 3.64 7.01 9.38
N ILE A 34 3.62 7.65 8.20
CA ILE A 34 3.97 7.03 6.91
C ILE A 34 5.25 7.65 6.33
N GLN A 35 6.16 6.81 5.85
CA GLN A 35 7.26 7.24 5.00
C GLN A 35 6.71 7.56 3.60
N ASN A 36 6.69 8.84 3.23
CA ASN A 36 5.92 9.34 2.09
C ASN A 36 6.46 8.97 0.70
N THR A 37 7.67 8.40 0.63
CA THR A 37 8.31 8.05 -0.64
C THR A 37 8.89 6.65 -0.54
N ILE A 38 8.51 5.81 -1.50
CA ILE A 38 8.96 4.43 -1.65
C ILE A 38 9.52 4.24 -3.07
N TYR A 39 10.50 3.35 -3.21
CA TYR A 39 11.14 3.07 -4.48
C TYR A 39 11.09 1.56 -4.74
N SER A 40 10.58 1.15 -5.89
CA SER A 40 10.73 -0.24 -6.34
C SER A 40 12.14 -0.44 -6.91
N SER A 41 12.75 -1.58 -6.59
CA SER A 41 14.03 -1.98 -7.16
C SER A 41 13.90 -2.49 -8.61
N GLY A 42 12.68 -2.92 -8.98
CA GLY A 42 12.35 -3.47 -10.29
C GLY A 42 11.34 -2.63 -11.07
N ARG A 43 10.83 -3.24 -12.13
CA ARG A 43 9.82 -2.67 -13.06
C ARG A 43 8.39 -2.63 -12.49
N SER A 44 8.19 -3.14 -11.29
CA SER A 44 6.87 -3.33 -10.68
C SER A 44 6.85 -2.78 -9.26
N LEU A 45 5.79 -2.05 -8.96
CA LEU A 45 5.40 -1.63 -7.62
C LEU A 45 3.91 -1.94 -7.49
N ILE A 46 3.52 -2.73 -6.48
CA ILE A 46 2.12 -3.07 -6.23
C ILE A 46 1.68 -2.50 -4.88
N LEU A 47 0.51 -1.84 -4.89
CA LEU A 47 -0.22 -1.41 -3.72
C LEU A 47 -1.51 -2.22 -3.63
N GLU A 48 -1.66 -3.01 -2.56
CA GLU A 48 -2.85 -3.80 -2.29
C GLU A 48 -3.63 -3.18 -1.13
N PHE A 49 -4.81 -2.62 -1.42
CA PHE A 49 -5.65 -1.97 -0.41
C PHE A 49 -6.61 -2.97 0.22
N HIS A 50 -6.50 -3.11 1.55
CA HIS A 50 -7.41 -3.90 2.38
C HIS A 50 -8.33 -2.96 3.15
N SER A 51 -9.63 -3.23 3.09
CA SER A 51 -10.62 -2.52 3.90
C SER A 51 -11.77 -3.46 4.27
N GLU A 52 -12.35 -3.22 5.45
CA GLU A 52 -13.47 -3.99 5.95
C GLU A 52 -14.75 -3.16 5.95
N TYR A 53 -15.88 -3.78 5.57
CA TYR A 53 -17.18 -3.15 5.69
C TYR A 53 -17.54 -3.00 7.17
N ARG A 54 -17.74 -1.75 7.63
CA ARG A 54 -18.14 -1.47 9.01
C ARG A 54 -19.66 -1.30 9.11
N HIS A 55 -20.32 -2.16 9.87
CA HIS A 55 -21.72 -1.97 10.25
C HIS A 55 -21.84 -0.80 11.23
N GLY A 56 -22.43 0.33 10.80
CA GLY A 56 -22.64 1.50 11.67
C GLY A 56 -22.49 2.83 10.94
N ARG A 57 -22.10 3.88 11.67
CA ARG A 57 -21.84 5.21 11.06
C ARG A 57 -20.60 5.14 10.19
N ALA A 58 -20.72 5.64 8.96
CA ALA A 58 -19.57 5.93 8.10
C ALA A 58 -18.61 6.86 8.86
N GLY A 59 -17.39 6.40 9.11
CA GLY A 59 -16.34 7.26 9.65
C GLY A 59 -15.81 8.21 8.58
N ASN A 60 -15.16 9.29 9.02
CA ASN A 60 -14.55 10.26 8.11
C ASN A 60 -13.18 9.74 7.65
N TYR A 61 -13.17 8.90 6.62
CA TYR A 61 -11.97 8.27 6.06
C TYR A 61 -11.69 8.81 4.66
N SER A 62 -10.52 9.40 4.45
CA SER A 62 -10.11 9.96 3.15
C SER A 62 -9.46 8.95 2.21
N GLY A 63 -9.09 7.76 2.73
CA GLY A 63 -8.27 6.80 1.99
C GLY A 63 -6.84 7.33 1.77
N PHE A 64 -6.23 6.91 0.67
CA PHE A 64 -4.88 7.32 0.28
C PHE A 64 -4.87 7.98 -1.10
N LYS A 65 -3.89 8.87 -1.28
CA LYS A 65 -3.58 9.50 -2.57
C LYS A 65 -2.08 9.55 -2.71
N GLY A 66 -1.58 9.23 -3.89
CA GLY A 66 -0.16 9.28 -4.21
C GLY A 66 0.07 9.75 -5.65
N VAL A 67 1.34 10.00 -5.94
CA VAL A 67 1.84 10.24 -7.29
C VAL A 67 2.98 9.25 -7.53
N PHE A 68 3.13 8.80 -8.77
CA PHE A 68 4.25 7.96 -9.17
C PHE A 68 4.98 8.61 -10.34
N HIS A 69 6.26 8.31 -10.46
CA HIS A 69 7.06 8.64 -11.63
C HIS A 69 8.11 7.56 -11.83
N PHE A 70 8.52 7.35 -13.07
CA PHE A 70 9.68 6.51 -13.37
C PHE A 70 10.94 7.33 -13.16
N LEU A 71 11.94 6.72 -12.54
CA LEU A 71 13.28 7.27 -12.47
C LEU A 71 14.04 6.81 -13.71
N ASP A 72 14.56 7.77 -14.48
CA ASP A 72 15.60 7.46 -15.46
C ASP A 72 16.87 7.01 -14.72
N LYS A 73 17.63 6.13 -15.35
CA LYS A 73 18.92 5.67 -14.84
C LYS A 73 19.99 6.75 -14.90
#